data_AF-F1VY93-F1
#
_entry.id   AF-F1VY93-F1
#
_cell.length_a   1.000
_cell.length_b   1.000
_cell.length_c   1.000
_cell.angle_alpha   90.00
_cell.angle_beta   90.00
_cell.angle_gamma   90.00
#
_symmetry.space_group_name_H-M   'P 1'
#
loop_
_entity.id
_entity.type
_entity.pdbx_description
1 polymer ?
#
loop_
_entity_poly.entity_id
_entity_poly.type
_entity_poly.pdbx_seq_one_letter_code
_entity_poly.pdbx_strand_id
1 'polypeptide(L)'
;MKSDDYTYIWQAGDWPIWRYDLATLVHRLADVSHAQGRLMGRLADVGVTLRDQASLLTLTDDVVKTSEIEGEQLDVGSVRSSIARRMGVDIGALAPVDRHVEGVVDMVLDATGNCRAPLTRERLFGWHAALFPTGYSGLSRITIGGWRDDATGAMQVISGPIGRQRVHFEAPPSERLDIECARFIDWSNSPSALPPLIKAGLAHLWFVTLHPFDDG
;
A
#
# COMPACT_ATOMS: atom_id res chain seq x y z
N MET A 1 23.42 -24.94 -6.99
CA MET A 1 23.99 -23.61 -7.29
C MET A 1 23.78 -22.79 -6.03
N LYS A 2 24.85 -22.51 -5.28
CA LYS A 2 24.77 -21.78 -4.01
C LYS A 2 24.51 -20.29 -4.28
N SER A 3 23.80 -19.65 -3.36
CA SER A 3 23.11 -18.36 -3.47
C SER A 3 24.02 -17.12 -3.36
N ASP A 4 25.32 -17.23 -3.63
CA ASP A 4 26.31 -16.33 -3.02
C ASP A 4 26.72 -15.08 -3.85
N ASP A 5 26.05 -14.75 -4.97
CA ASP A 5 26.48 -13.65 -5.86
C ASP A 5 25.46 -12.53 -6.11
N TYR A 6 24.32 -12.51 -5.40
CA TYR A 6 23.34 -11.42 -5.55
C TYR A 6 23.37 -10.48 -4.35
N THR A 7 23.75 -9.22 -4.59
CA THR A 7 23.57 -8.12 -3.64
C THR A 7 22.11 -7.68 -3.68
N TYR A 8 21.40 -7.75 -2.55
CA TYR A 8 20.05 -7.18 -2.45
C TYR A 8 20.11 -5.66 -2.51
N ILE A 9 19.06 -5.02 -3.02
CA ILE A 9 19.09 -3.57 -3.31
C ILE A 9 19.47 -2.72 -2.09
N TRP A 10 19.05 -3.11 -0.89
CA TRP A 10 19.34 -2.38 0.35
C TRP A 10 20.80 -2.51 0.81
N GLN A 11 21.55 -3.48 0.26
CA GLN A 11 22.96 -3.69 0.54
C GLN A 11 23.86 -2.83 -0.37
N ALA A 12 23.31 -2.22 -1.43
CA ALA A 12 24.07 -1.32 -2.28
C ALA A 12 24.47 -0.05 -1.51
N GLY A 13 25.72 0.39 -1.67
CA GLY A 13 26.27 1.51 -0.89
C GLY A 13 25.62 2.87 -1.18
N ASP A 14 24.95 3.00 -2.31
CA ASP A 14 24.17 4.19 -2.68
C ASP A 14 22.68 4.06 -2.35
N TRP A 15 22.20 2.93 -1.81
CA TRP A 15 20.81 2.83 -1.37
C TRP A 15 20.54 3.76 -0.16
N PRO A 16 19.40 4.48 -0.10
CA PRO A 16 18.25 4.47 -1.02
C PRO A 16 18.26 5.63 -2.04
N ILE A 17 19.41 6.00 -2.60
CA ILE A 17 19.50 7.01 -3.67
C ILE A 17 19.02 6.39 -4.98
N TRP A 18 17.73 6.61 -5.27
CA TRP A 18 17.09 6.08 -6.47
C TRP A 18 17.61 6.74 -7.75
N ARG A 19 17.80 5.91 -8.79
CA ARG A 19 18.10 6.35 -10.15
C ARG A 19 16.99 5.88 -11.08
N TYR A 20 16.51 6.76 -11.94
CA TYR A 20 15.52 6.46 -12.96
C TYR A 20 15.80 7.29 -14.22
N ASP A 21 15.41 6.77 -15.38
CA ASP A 21 15.54 7.49 -16.64
C ASP A 21 14.25 8.25 -16.95
N LEU A 22 14.26 9.56 -16.72
CA LEU A 22 13.09 10.40 -17.00
C LEU A 22 12.69 10.39 -18.48
N ALA A 23 13.63 10.24 -19.42
CA ALA A 23 13.31 10.21 -20.84
C ALA A 23 12.48 8.96 -21.19
N THR A 24 12.69 7.83 -20.50
CA THR A 24 11.86 6.63 -20.69
C THR A 24 10.45 6.76 -20.13
N LEU A 25 10.26 7.63 -19.13
CA LEU A 25 9.00 7.80 -18.41
C LEU A 25 8.17 8.97 -18.94
N VAL A 26 8.77 9.94 -19.63
CA VAL A 26 8.15 11.23 -19.98
C VAL A 26 6.83 11.08 -20.73
N HIS A 27 6.74 10.18 -21.70
CA HIS A 27 5.52 9.96 -22.47
C HIS A 27 4.39 9.41 -21.61
N ARG A 28 4.68 8.41 -20.75
CA ARG A 28 3.68 7.83 -19.84
C ARG A 28 3.22 8.86 -18.80
N LEU A 29 4.14 9.67 -18.28
CA LEU A 29 3.80 10.75 -17.35
C LEU A 29 2.89 11.81 -17.98
N ALA A 30 3.13 12.15 -19.25
CA ALA A 30 2.30 13.08 -20.01
C ALA A 30 0.89 12.50 -20.24
N ASP A 31 0.79 11.22 -20.62
CA ASP A 31 -0.49 10.54 -20.82
C ASP A 31 -1.33 10.50 -19.54
N VAL A 32 -0.71 10.15 -18.40
CA VAL A 32 -1.37 10.15 -17.10
C VAL A 32 -1.82 11.56 -16.70
N SER A 33 -0.94 12.55 -16.86
CA SER A 33 -1.26 13.95 -16.52
C SER A 33 -2.43 14.48 -17.36
N HIS A 34 -2.48 14.14 -18.66
CA HIS A 34 -3.59 14.50 -19.54
C HIS A 34 -4.89 13.77 -19.15
N ALA A 35 -4.81 12.50 -18.76
CA ALA A 35 -5.97 11.76 -18.25
C ALA A 35 -6.51 12.34 -16.94
N GLN A 36 -5.63 12.66 -15.98
CA GLN A 36 -5.98 13.31 -14.71
C GLN A 36 -6.64 14.67 -14.95
N GLY A 37 -6.05 15.53 -15.79
CA GLY A 37 -6.61 16.83 -16.12
C GLY A 37 -8.01 16.73 -16.74
N ARG A 38 -8.21 15.78 -17.66
CA ARG A 38 -9.52 15.53 -18.27
C ARG A 38 -10.55 15.00 -17.27
N LEU A 39 -10.15 14.12 -16.35
CA LEU A 39 -11.02 13.64 -15.28
C LEU A 39 -11.41 14.78 -14.35
N MET A 40 -10.45 15.57 -13.88
CA MET A 40 -10.70 16.74 -13.02
C MET A 40 -11.62 17.77 -13.70
N GLY A 41 -11.41 18.03 -14.99
CA GLY A 41 -12.28 18.90 -15.78
C GLY A 41 -13.72 18.40 -15.84
N ARG A 42 -13.92 17.10 -16.12
CA ARG A 42 -15.25 16.48 -16.10
C ARG A 42 -15.89 16.51 -14.72
N LEU A 43 -15.11 16.30 -13.67
CA LEU A 43 -15.60 16.32 -12.29
C LEU A 43 -15.97 17.74 -11.83
N ALA A 44 -15.34 18.79 -12.37
CA ALA A 44 -15.64 20.16 -12.02
C ALA A 44 -17.09 20.55 -12.36
N ASP A 45 -17.63 20.03 -13.46
CA ASP A 45 -18.95 20.40 -13.99
C ASP A 45 -20.11 19.54 -13.45
N VAL A 46 -19.81 18.44 -12.74
CA VAL A 46 -20.85 17.56 -12.19
C VAL A 46 -21.16 17.91 -10.73
N GLY A 47 -22.42 17.70 -10.34
CA GLY A 47 -22.90 17.93 -8.97
C GLY A 47 -22.27 16.97 -7.96
N VAL A 48 -22.29 17.36 -6.68
CA VAL A 48 -21.69 16.62 -5.55
C VAL A 48 -22.12 15.16 -5.52
N THR A 49 -23.41 14.88 -5.69
CA THR A 49 -23.95 13.51 -5.71
C THR A 49 -23.29 12.59 -6.73
N LEU A 50 -23.00 13.09 -7.94
CA LEU A 50 -22.37 12.26 -8.96
C LEU A 50 -20.88 12.04 -8.65
N ARG A 51 -20.21 13.02 -8.02
CA ARG A 51 -18.83 12.85 -7.54
C ARG A 51 -18.76 11.80 -6.45
N ASP A 52 -19.67 11.83 -5.49
CA ASP A 52 -19.72 10.86 -4.39
C ASP A 52 -19.99 9.45 -4.92
N GLN A 53 -20.88 9.30 -5.90
CA GLN A 53 -21.12 8.02 -6.57
C GLN A 53 -19.88 7.51 -7.34
N ALA A 54 -19.17 8.39 -8.04
CA ALA A 54 -17.95 8.03 -8.76
C ALA A 54 -16.82 7.62 -7.79
N SER A 55 -16.67 8.34 -6.68
CA SER A 55 -15.72 8.02 -5.61
C SER A 55 -16.07 6.69 -4.95
N LEU A 56 -17.35 6.46 -4.61
CA LEU A 56 -17.82 5.19 -4.06
C LEU A 56 -17.48 4.02 -4.97
N LEU A 57 -17.74 4.14 -6.27
CA LEU A 57 -17.40 3.11 -7.25
C LEU A 57 -15.89 2.85 -7.30
N THR A 58 -15.09 3.91 -7.39
CA THR A 58 -13.62 3.82 -7.51
C THR A 58 -13.01 3.17 -6.28
N LEU A 59 -13.40 3.62 -5.08
CA LEU A 59 -12.88 3.07 -3.82
C LEU A 59 -13.34 1.62 -3.59
N THR A 60 -14.54 1.26 -4.06
CA THR A 60 -15.00 -0.14 -4.02
C THR A 60 -14.09 -1.01 -4.88
N ASP A 61 -13.79 -0.57 -6.10
CA ASP A 61 -12.90 -1.32 -7.01
C ASP A 61 -11.48 -1.41 -6.45
N ASP A 62 -10.93 -0.31 -5.92
CA ASP A 62 -9.59 -0.29 -5.31
C ASP A 62 -9.48 -1.30 -4.15
N VAL A 63 -10.46 -1.33 -3.23
CA VAL A 63 -10.47 -2.29 -2.11
C VAL A 63 -10.57 -3.73 -2.61
N VAL A 64 -11.45 -4.01 -3.57
CA VAL A 64 -11.60 -5.37 -4.12
C VAL A 64 -10.31 -5.80 -4.83
N LYS A 65 -9.73 -4.94 -5.66
CA LYS A 65 -8.55 -5.28 -6.47
C LYS A 65 -7.27 -5.37 -5.66
N THR A 66 -7.08 -4.54 -4.64
CA THR A 66 -5.93 -4.69 -3.76
C THR A 66 -6.01 -5.98 -2.95
N SER A 67 -7.20 -6.36 -2.47
CA SER A 67 -7.38 -7.63 -1.76
C SER A 67 -7.19 -8.85 -2.67
N GLU A 68 -7.63 -8.79 -3.94
CA GLU A 68 -7.41 -9.88 -4.91
C GLU A 68 -5.91 -10.15 -5.16
N ILE A 69 -5.06 -9.12 -5.11
CA ILE A 69 -3.60 -9.26 -5.26
C ILE A 69 -3.02 -10.09 -4.10
N GLU A 70 -3.54 -9.90 -2.89
CA GLU A 70 -3.17 -10.68 -1.69
C GLU A 70 -3.88 -12.04 -1.61
N GLY A 71 -4.64 -12.42 -2.64
CA GLY A 71 -5.36 -13.69 -2.71
C GLY A 71 -6.69 -13.70 -1.95
N GLU A 72 -7.14 -12.56 -1.44
CA GLU A 72 -8.42 -12.41 -0.75
C GLU A 72 -9.56 -12.10 -1.73
N GLN A 73 -10.70 -12.77 -1.54
CA GLN A 73 -11.89 -12.58 -2.36
C GLN A 73 -12.99 -11.94 -1.50
N LEU A 74 -13.13 -10.62 -1.61
CA LEU A 74 -14.12 -9.87 -0.85
C LEU A 74 -15.46 -9.79 -1.59
N ASP A 75 -16.58 -9.83 -0.84
CA ASP A 75 -17.89 -9.57 -1.42
C ASP A 75 -18.05 -8.08 -1.78
N VAL A 76 -18.20 -7.80 -3.07
CA VAL A 76 -18.29 -6.44 -3.62
C VAL A 76 -19.47 -5.66 -3.00
N GLY A 77 -20.59 -6.33 -2.73
CA GLY A 77 -21.76 -5.70 -2.10
C GLY A 77 -21.47 -5.22 -0.68
N SER A 78 -20.72 -6.01 0.09
CA SER A 78 -20.29 -5.71 1.46
C SER A 78 -19.26 -4.59 1.48
N VAL A 79 -18.25 -4.62 0.60
CA VAL A 79 -17.27 -3.53 0.42
C VAL A 79 -17.97 -2.22 0.08
N ARG A 80 -18.83 -2.22 -0.94
CA ARG A 80 -19.58 -1.04 -1.35
C ARG A 80 -20.45 -0.47 -0.21
N SER A 81 -21.13 -1.35 0.53
CA SER A 81 -21.96 -0.94 1.66
C SER A 81 -21.13 -0.32 2.78
N SER A 82 -19.95 -0.87 3.06
CA SER A 82 -19.02 -0.38 4.08
C SER A 82 -18.49 1.02 3.73
N ILE A 83 -18.06 1.23 2.48
CA ILE A 83 -17.58 2.53 2.00
C ILE A 83 -18.72 3.56 1.99
N ALA A 84 -19.91 3.20 1.49
CA ALA A 84 -21.06 4.10 1.45
C ALA A 84 -21.46 4.61 2.83
N ARG A 85 -21.45 3.75 3.86
CA ARG A 85 -21.70 4.15 5.26
C ARG A 85 -20.71 5.22 5.74
N ARG A 86 -19.42 5.04 5.49
CA ARG A 86 -18.37 5.98 5.92
C ARG A 86 -18.37 7.29 5.16
N MET A 87 -18.74 7.24 3.87
CA MET A 87 -18.89 8.45 3.05
C MET A 87 -20.23 9.18 3.28
N GLY A 88 -21.19 8.58 3.99
CA GLY A 88 -22.53 9.14 4.17
C GLY A 88 -23.39 9.14 2.90
N VAL A 89 -23.10 8.22 1.95
CA VAL A 89 -23.83 8.10 0.69
C VAL A 89 -25.01 7.15 0.88
N ASP A 90 -26.22 7.61 0.59
CA ASP A 90 -27.41 6.75 0.60
C ASP A 90 -27.42 5.83 -0.62
N ILE A 91 -27.38 4.52 -0.37
CA ILE A 91 -27.49 3.48 -1.39
C ILE A 91 -28.69 2.55 -1.14
N GLY A 92 -29.61 2.94 -0.25
CA GLY A 92 -30.74 2.11 0.16
C GLY A 92 -30.34 0.99 1.11
N ALA A 93 -30.72 -0.25 0.80
CA ALA A 93 -30.45 -1.39 1.68
C ALA A 93 -28.95 -1.72 1.71
N LEU A 94 -28.36 -1.68 2.91
CA LEU A 94 -26.95 -1.97 3.15
C LEU A 94 -26.76 -3.44 3.53
N ALA A 95 -25.73 -4.08 2.97
CA ALA A 95 -25.34 -5.43 3.35
C ALA A 95 -24.90 -5.51 4.83
N PRO A 96 -24.94 -6.70 5.45
CA PRO A 96 -24.37 -6.92 6.78
C PRO A 96 -22.90 -6.48 6.87
N VAL A 97 -22.46 -6.12 8.07
CA VAL A 97 -21.06 -5.74 8.32
C VAL A 97 -20.18 -6.98 8.30
N ASP A 98 -19.17 -7.00 7.44
CA ASP A 98 -18.08 -7.97 7.47
C ASP A 98 -16.84 -7.31 8.08
N ARG A 99 -16.43 -7.76 9.27
CA ARG A 99 -15.30 -7.17 10.00
C ARG A 99 -13.97 -7.27 9.26
N HIS A 100 -13.82 -8.25 8.37
CA HIS A 100 -12.61 -8.41 7.55
C HIS A 100 -12.51 -7.29 6.51
N VAL A 101 -13.66 -6.90 5.93
CA VAL A 101 -13.78 -5.80 4.97
C VAL A 101 -13.54 -4.44 5.63
N GLU A 102 -13.99 -4.25 6.87
CA GLU A 102 -13.91 -2.95 7.57
C GLU A 102 -12.47 -2.44 7.70
N GLY A 103 -11.51 -3.33 7.96
CA GLY A 103 -10.10 -2.97 8.14
C GLY A 103 -9.47 -2.33 6.90
N VAL A 104 -9.58 -3.00 5.75
CA VAL A 104 -9.08 -2.51 4.46
C VAL A 104 -9.81 -1.22 4.06
N VAL A 105 -11.13 -1.16 4.29
CA VAL A 105 -11.93 0.03 3.98
C VAL A 105 -11.51 1.24 4.83
N ASP A 106 -11.29 1.06 6.13
CA ASP A 106 -10.79 2.13 7.02
C ASP A 106 -9.44 2.66 6.57
N MET A 107 -8.51 1.75 6.24
CA MET A 107 -7.19 2.12 5.72
C MET A 107 -7.30 2.92 4.43
N VAL A 108 -8.04 2.43 3.42
CA VAL A 108 -8.16 3.10 2.12
C VAL A 108 -8.80 4.49 2.26
N LEU A 109 -9.83 4.62 3.10
CA LEU A 109 -10.50 5.90 3.33
C LEU A 109 -9.61 6.89 4.10
N ASP A 110 -8.83 6.44 5.09
CA ASP A 110 -7.85 7.29 5.74
C ASP A 110 -6.75 7.73 4.74
N ALA A 111 -6.20 6.80 3.97
CA ALA A 111 -5.13 7.09 3.01
C ALA A 111 -5.57 8.11 1.95
N THR A 112 -6.79 7.97 1.43
CA THR A 112 -7.33 8.85 0.38
C THR A 112 -7.88 10.17 0.94
N GLY A 113 -8.66 10.12 2.01
CA GLY A 113 -9.28 11.28 2.65
C GLY A 113 -8.28 12.19 3.38
N ASN A 114 -7.29 11.58 4.05
CA ASN A 114 -6.25 12.28 4.80
C ASN A 114 -4.90 12.28 4.05
N CYS A 115 -4.93 12.27 2.72
CA CYS A 115 -3.73 12.23 1.87
C CYS A 115 -2.79 13.44 2.02
N ARG A 116 -3.28 14.55 2.60
CA ARG A 116 -2.49 15.76 2.89
C ARG A 116 -1.83 15.74 4.28
N ALA A 117 -2.27 14.86 5.17
CA ALA A 117 -1.63 14.70 6.47
C ALA A 117 -0.27 13.99 6.28
N PRO A 118 0.75 14.33 7.08
CA PRO A 118 2.04 13.67 7.00
C PRO A 118 1.89 12.17 7.26
N LEU A 119 2.76 11.39 6.64
CA LEU A 119 2.93 9.98 6.99
C LEU A 119 3.63 9.90 8.35
N THR A 120 3.15 9.07 9.26
CA THR A 120 3.81 8.82 10.55
C THR A 120 3.91 7.33 10.81
N ARG A 121 4.78 6.95 11.74
CA ARG A 121 4.90 5.57 12.19
C ARG A 121 3.56 5.07 12.74
N GLU A 122 2.92 5.87 13.57
CA GLU A 122 1.63 5.54 14.20
C GLU A 122 0.54 5.34 13.15
N ARG A 123 0.57 6.11 12.05
CA ARG A 123 -0.38 5.96 10.95
C ARG A 123 -0.16 4.67 10.19
N LEU A 124 1.09 4.32 9.86
CA LEU A 124 1.44 3.03 9.25
C LEU A 124 1.05 1.86 10.15
N PHE A 125 1.31 1.96 11.45
CA PHE A 125 0.91 0.94 12.43
C PHE A 125 -0.61 0.83 12.55
N GLY A 126 -1.34 1.94 12.53
CA GLY A 126 -2.79 1.94 12.54
C GLY A 126 -3.39 1.25 11.31
N TRP A 127 -2.84 1.53 10.12
CA TRP A 127 -3.23 0.85 8.88
C TRP A 127 -2.98 -0.65 8.96
N HIS A 128 -1.77 -1.07 9.34
CA HIS A 128 -1.46 -2.48 9.49
C HIS A 128 -2.35 -3.16 10.55
N ALA A 129 -2.62 -2.50 11.67
CA ALA A 129 -3.51 -3.03 12.71
C ALA A 129 -4.96 -3.20 12.24
N ALA A 130 -5.43 -2.33 11.34
CA ALA A 130 -6.74 -2.45 10.73
C ALA A 130 -6.82 -3.69 9.81
N LEU A 131 -5.76 -4.00 9.06
CA LEU A 131 -5.71 -5.18 8.18
C LEU A 131 -5.77 -6.51 8.94
N PHE A 132 -5.20 -6.58 10.15
CA PHE A 132 -5.07 -7.82 10.90
C PHE A 132 -5.70 -7.74 12.30
N PRO A 133 -7.04 -7.58 12.40
CA PRO A 133 -7.73 -7.34 13.68
C PRO A 133 -7.65 -8.52 14.67
N THR A 134 -7.30 -9.71 14.18
CA THR A 134 -7.20 -10.94 15.00
C THR A 134 -5.78 -11.19 15.54
N GLY A 135 -4.76 -10.53 14.97
CA GLY A 135 -3.36 -10.85 15.25
C GLY A 135 -2.79 -12.03 14.47
N TYR A 136 -3.50 -12.49 13.44
CA TYR A 136 -3.08 -13.62 12.62
C TYR A 136 -3.13 -13.29 11.14
N SER A 137 -2.14 -13.81 10.40
CA SER A 137 -2.24 -14.03 8.96
C SER A 137 -2.47 -15.53 8.73
N GLY A 138 -3.67 -15.87 8.25
CA GLY A 138 -4.14 -17.25 8.22
C GLY A 138 -4.10 -17.90 9.60
N LEU A 139 -3.22 -18.89 9.77
CA LEU A 139 -3.01 -19.60 11.06
C LEU A 139 -1.74 -19.14 11.80
N SER A 140 -0.95 -18.24 11.20
CA SER A 140 0.30 -17.76 11.75
C SER A 140 0.08 -16.50 12.57
N ARG A 141 0.59 -16.48 13.79
CA ARG A 141 0.58 -15.26 14.61
C ARG A 141 1.64 -14.29 14.09
N ILE A 142 1.28 -13.01 14.02
CA ILE A 142 2.15 -11.95 13.51
C ILE A 142 2.18 -10.75 14.46
N THR A 143 3.19 -9.89 14.31
CA THR A 143 3.31 -8.61 15.01
C THR A 143 2.32 -7.61 14.42
N ILE A 144 1.42 -7.08 15.26
CA ILE A 144 0.39 -6.13 14.82
C ILE A 144 0.74 -4.71 15.20
N GLY A 145 0.72 -3.80 14.23
CA GLY A 145 0.93 -2.37 14.48
C GLY A 145 2.32 -2.09 15.02
N GLY A 146 3.29 -2.84 14.53
CA GLY A 146 4.70 -2.79 14.91
C GLY A 146 5.55 -3.36 13.79
N TRP A 147 6.84 -3.01 13.75
CA TRP A 147 7.76 -3.63 12.80
C TRP A 147 7.95 -5.10 13.13
N ARG A 148 8.17 -5.93 12.10
CA ARG A 148 8.60 -7.32 12.30
C ARG A 148 9.88 -7.40 13.12
N ASP A 149 10.02 -8.46 13.89
CA ASP A 149 11.19 -8.71 14.74
C ASP A 149 12.10 -9.83 14.21
N ASP A 150 11.75 -10.44 13.07
CA ASP A 150 12.43 -11.60 12.47
C ASP A 150 12.49 -12.84 13.39
N ALA A 151 11.59 -12.96 14.38
CA ALA A 151 11.57 -14.09 15.31
C ALA A 151 11.35 -15.45 14.61
N THR A 152 10.75 -15.44 13.41
CA THR A 152 10.53 -16.64 12.59
C THR A 152 11.51 -16.78 11.42
N GLY A 153 12.49 -15.87 11.31
CA GLY A 153 13.49 -15.82 10.25
C GLY A 153 13.47 -14.50 9.48
N ALA A 154 14.44 -14.34 8.57
CA ALA A 154 14.52 -13.16 7.72
C ALA A 154 13.31 -13.08 6.78
N MET A 155 12.80 -11.86 6.56
CA MET A 155 11.74 -11.62 5.60
C MET A 155 12.23 -11.81 4.16
N GLN A 156 11.63 -12.76 3.44
CA GLN A 156 12.09 -13.21 2.13
C GLN A 156 10.94 -13.33 1.13
N VAL A 157 11.17 -12.85 -0.09
CA VAL A 157 10.31 -13.15 -1.24
C VAL A 157 10.80 -14.45 -1.86
N ILE A 158 10.01 -15.51 -1.67
CA ILE A 158 10.37 -16.87 -2.08
C ILE A 158 9.39 -17.42 -3.12
N SER A 159 9.85 -18.39 -3.91
CA SER A 159 9.00 -19.16 -4.82
C SER A 159 9.36 -20.64 -4.78
N GLY A 160 8.43 -21.51 -5.20
CA GLY A 160 8.64 -22.96 -5.23
C GLY A 160 8.06 -23.69 -4.01
N PRO A 161 7.89 -25.02 -4.08
CA PRO A 161 7.27 -25.78 -3.00
C PRO A 161 8.17 -25.84 -1.76
N ILE A 162 7.55 -26.10 -0.61
CA ILE A 162 8.25 -26.29 0.68
C ILE A 162 9.41 -27.29 0.49
N GLY A 163 10.61 -26.92 0.95
CA GLY A 163 11.82 -27.73 0.80
C GLY A 163 12.57 -27.58 -0.53
N ARG A 164 12.02 -26.83 -1.50
CA ARG A 164 12.70 -26.41 -2.74
C ARG A 164 12.44 -24.93 -3.05
N GLN A 165 12.37 -24.12 -2.00
CA GLN A 165 12.16 -22.68 -2.13
C GLN A 165 13.41 -22.02 -2.73
N ARG A 166 13.18 -21.10 -3.66
CA ARG A 166 14.17 -20.16 -4.18
C ARG A 166 13.87 -18.79 -3.60
N VAL A 167 14.86 -18.22 -2.92
CA VAL A 167 14.84 -16.83 -2.45
C VAL A 167 15.17 -15.91 -3.62
N HIS A 168 14.30 -14.94 -3.88
CA HIS A 168 14.52 -13.89 -4.90
C HIS A 168 14.97 -12.58 -4.28
N PHE A 169 14.50 -12.30 -3.06
CA PHE A 169 14.82 -11.10 -2.31
C PHE A 169 14.78 -11.41 -0.83
N GLU A 170 15.70 -10.82 -0.07
CA GLU A 170 15.64 -10.75 1.39
C GLU A 170 15.63 -9.27 1.77
N ALA A 171 14.67 -8.90 2.61
CA ALA A 171 14.53 -7.52 3.09
C ALA A 171 15.64 -7.17 4.11
N PRO A 172 15.85 -5.89 4.45
CA PRO A 172 16.76 -5.52 5.53
C PRO A 172 16.42 -6.27 6.83
N PRO A 173 17.41 -6.65 7.64
CA PRO A 173 17.14 -7.31 8.92
C PRO A 173 16.37 -6.39 9.87
N SER A 174 15.54 -6.97 10.73
CA SER A 174 14.60 -6.25 11.61
C SER A 174 15.25 -5.15 12.44
N GLU A 175 16.50 -5.32 12.88
CA GLU A 175 17.22 -4.33 13.71
C GLU A 175 17.51 -3.01 12.96
N ARG A 176 17.39 -3.01 11.63
CA ARG A 176 17.53 -1.80 10.80
C ARG A 176 16.20 -1.08 10.56
N LEU A 177 15.06 -1.74 10.76
CA LEU A 177 13.75 -1.21 10.36
C LEU A 177 13.43 0.13 11.02
N ASP A 178 13.74 0.31 12.30
CA ASP A 178 13.47 1.57 12.99
C ASP A 178 14.16 2.76 12.33
N ILE A 179 15.43 2.60 11.94
CA ILE A 179 16.22 3.65 11.30
C ILE A 179 15.78 3.84 9.85
N GLU A 180 15.62 2.75 9.10
CA GLU A 180 15.33 2.83 7.67
C GLU A 180 13.88 3.29 7.40
N CYS A 181 12.91 2.87 8.21
CA CYS A 181 11.53 3.37 8.13
C CYS A 181 11.45 4.84 8.56
N ALA A 182 12.22 5.29 9.56
CA ALA A 182 12.29 6.70 9.91
C ALA A 182 12.83 7.54 8.73
N ARG A 183 13.91 7.09 8.08
CA ARG A 183 14.46 7.74 6.87
C ARG A 183 13.44 7.79 5.73
N PHE A 184 12.70 6.71 5.51
CA PHE A 184 11.62 6.65 4.52
C PHE A 184 10.50 7.65 4.84
N ILE A 185 10.01 7.67 6.08
CA ILE A 185 8.95 8.57 6.53
C ILE A 185 9.39 10.03 6.35
N ASP A 186 10.59 10.39 6.81
CA ASP A 186 11.14 11.74 6.68
C ASP A 186 11.26 12.16 5.20
N TRP A 187 11.78 11.26 4.34
CA TRP A 187 11.86 11.51 2.90
C TRP A 187 10.48 11.68 2.24
N SER A 188 9.51 10.85 2.61
CA SER A 188 8.15 10.88 2.07
C SER A 188 7.46 12.22 2.38
N ASN A 189 7.67 12.74 3.59
CA ASN A 189 7.11 14.01 4.05
C ASN A 189 7.88 15.23 3.58
N SER A 190 9.15 15.07 3.19
CA SER A 190 9.99 16.19 2.78
C SER A 190 9.51 16.83 1.47
N PRO A 191 9.63 18.16 1.32
CA PRO A 191 9.43 18.83 0.04
C PRO A 191 10.30 18.17 -1.04
N SER A 192 9.74 17.98 -2.23
CA SER A 192 10.44 17.31 -3.32
C SER A 192 10.24 18.07 -4.62
N ALA A 193 11.31 18.23 -5.38
CA ALA A 193 11.25 18.70 -6.76
C ALA A 193 10.85 17.59 -7.75
N LEU A 194 10.69 16.34 -7.28
CA LEU A 194 10.26 15.23 -8.11
C LEU A 194 8.80 15.41 -8.54
N PRO A 195 8.43 15.03 -9.78
CA PRO A 195 7.04 14.89 -10.16
C PRO A 195 6.30 13.96 -9.19
N PRO A 196 5.07 14.29 -8.73
CA PRO A 196 4.37 13.51 -7.70
C PRO A 196 4.23 12.03 -8.02
N LEU A 197 3.95 11.67 -9.28
CA LEU A 197 3.84 10.28 -9.73
C LEU A 197 5.16 9.51 -9.60
N ILE A 198 6.29 10.18 -9.87
CA ILE A 198 7.62 9.58 -9.67
C ILE A 198 7.89 9.40 -8.19
N LYS A 199 7.60 10.41 -7.37
CA LYS A 199 7.76 10.30 -5.91
C LYS A 199 6.93 9.14 -5.35
N ALA A 200 5.68 8.98 -5.78
CA ALA A 200 4.82 7.87 -5.39
C ALA A 200 5.39 6.51 -5.81
N GLY A 201 5.86 6.37 -7.06
CA GLY A 201 6.47 5.12 -7.54
C GLY A 201 7.74 4.74 -6.79
N LEU A 202 8.61 5.71 -6.49
CA LEU A 202 9.80 5.50 -5.68
C LEU A 202 9.45 5.18 -4.22
N ALA A 203 8.43 5.82 -3.65
CA ALA A 203 7.95 5.53 -2.31
C ALA A 203 7.45 4.08 -2.20
N HIS A 204 6.65 3.65 -3.19
CA HIS A 204 6.13 2.29 -3.25
C HIS A 204 7.27 1.27 -3.35
N LEU A 205 8.22 1.47 -4.28
CA LEU A 205 9.40 0.61 -4.40
C LEU A 205 10.23 0.57 -3.11
N TRP A 206 10.45 1.72 -2.47
CA TRP A 206 11.21 1.76 -1.22
C TRP A 206 10.48 0.97 -0.12
N PHE A 207 9.19 1.22 0.10
CA PHE A 207 8.42 0.58 1.15
C PHE A 207 8.37 -0.95 0.98
N VAL A 208 8.10 -1.45 -0.23
CA VAL A 208 8.09 -2.90 -0.50
C VAL A 208 9.47 -3.55 -0.33
N THR A 209 10.56 -2.81 -0.56
CA THR A 209 11.93 -3.31 -0.31
C THR A 209 12.35 -3.26 1.16
N LEU A 210 11.76 -2.37 1.98
CA LEU A 210 11.91 -2.42 3.44
C LEU A 210 11.17 -3.62 4.02
N HIS A 211 9.98 -3.89 3.48
CA HIS A 211 9.09 -4.96 3.91
C HIS A 211 8.94 -4.98 5.43
N PRO A 212 8.40 -3.90 6.03
CA PRO A 212 8.62 -3.62 7.45
C PRO A 212 7.72 -4.43 8.39
N PHE A 213 6.72 -5.14 7.87
CA PHE A 213 5.76 -5.93 8.61
C PHE A 213 5.95 -7.43 8.35
N ASP A 214 5.37 -8.28 9.21
CA ASP A 214 5.37 -9.74 9.04
C ASP A 214 4.46 -10.18 7.87
N ASP A 215 3.41 -9.40 7.59
CA ASP A 215 2.48 -9.52 6.47
C ASP A 215 1.78 -8.16 6.22
N GLY A 216 1.11 -7.97 5.08
CA GLY A 216 0.41 -6.74 4.68
C GLY A 216 1.33 -5.59 4.30
#